data_AF-A0A4Q6B4P4-F1
#
_entry.id   AF-A0A4Q6B4P4-F1
#
_cell.length_a   1.000
_cell.length_b   1.000
_cell.length_c   1.000
_cell.angle_alpha   90.00
_cell.angle_beta   90.00
_cell.angle_gamma   90.00
#
_symmetry.space_group_name_H-M   'P 1'
#
loop_
_entity.id
_entity.type
_entity.pdbx_description
1 polymer ?
#
loop_
_entity_poly.entity_id
_entity_poly.type
_entity_poly.pdbx_seq_one_letter_code
_entity_poly.pdbx_strand_id
1 'polypeptide(L)'
;MTQQAQQPQIIENTQNLQSYNREVDKRRAAAVARERVGMQSMALEKNTKGQYELKFELVIKPIWCKAGDYETIKSIVSDYQHPLILISLESTSSSTKISKPLRMTLMDFGKGFKHSFILDGIKADSNESLALRICMDRNKKDSCSDAKPVDQKILGLIGRKTNAVIKDDVTFYFQNLYVKNGEIVSQGAMDYSKNYEKRLKNQLNKEGFELDSFPDNWKMARTIRSEPIKLLQGKLTAYVSRNDPKCTLE
;
A
#
# COMPACT_ATOMS: atom_id res chain seq x y z
N MET A 1 -44.56 6.46 -66.49
CA MET A 1 -43.21 6.74 -65.96
C MET A 1 -43.36 6.98 -64.48
N THR A 2 -43.08 5.97 -63.66
CA THR A 2 -43.30 6.04 -62.20
C THR A 2 -41.95 5.86 -61.54
N GLN A 3 -41.39 6.93 -60.98
CA GLN A 3 -40.15 6.89 -60.20
C GLN A 3 -40.47 6.34 -58.81
N GLN A 4 -39.85 5.21 -58.46
CA GLN A 4 -39.81 4.72 -57.08
C GLN A 4 -38.72 5.47 -56.31
N ALA A 5 -39.12 6.15 -55.23
CA ALA A 5 -38.21 6.73 -54.27
C ALA A 5 -37.64 5.63 -53.35
N GLN A 6 -36.31 5.46 -53.36
CA GLN A 6 -35.61 4.65 -52.37
C GLN A 6 -35.53 5.42 -51.04
N GLN A 7 -36.04 4.82 -49.97
CA GLN A 7 -35.81 5.30 -48.60
C GLN A 7 -34.37 4.96 -48.16
N PRO A 8 -33.66 5.87 -47.46
CA PRO A 8 -32.34 5.58 -46.93
C PRO A 8 -32.42 4.65 -45.72
N GLN A 9 -31.56 3.62 -45.72
CA GLN A 9 -31.42 2.66 -44.62
C GLN A 9 -30.79 3.35 -43.39
N ILE A 10 -31.60 3.60 -42.36
CA ILE A 10 -31.16 4.05 -41.03
C ILE A 10 -31.19 2.83 -40.10
N ILE A 11 -30.24 1.89 -40.22
CA ILE A 11 -30.19 0.72 -39.31
C ILE A 11 -28.79 0.45 -38.73
N GLU A 12 -27.70 0.91 -39.36
CA GLU A 12 -26.34 0.55 -38.90
C GLU A 12 -25.82 1.30 -37.65
N ASN A 13 -26.40 2.44 -37.26
CA ASN A 13 -25.86 3.25 -36.15
C ASN A 13 -26.34 2.83 -34.74
N THR A 14 -27.47 2.13 -34.61
CA THR A 14 -28.08 1.84 -33.30
C THR A 14 -27.41 0.66 -32.58
N GLN A 15 -26.93 -0.34 -33.33
CA GLN A 15 -26.19 -1.48 -32.77
C GLN A 15 -24.82 -1.07 -32.22
N ASN A 16 -24.16 -0.11 -32.86
CA ASN A 16 -22.90 0.47 -32.40
C ASN A 16 -23.09 1.27 -31.09
N LEU A 17 -24.20 1.99 -30.96
CA LEU A 17 -24.50 2.74 -29.74
C LEU A 17 -24.83 1.81 -28.54
N GLN A 18 -25.57 0.72 -28.77
CA GLN A 18 -25.89 -0.24 -27.70
C GLN A 18 -24.66 -1.00 -27.20
N SER A 19 -23.77 -1.43 -28.10
CA SER A 19 -22.52 -2.09 -27.71
C SER A 19 -21.58 -1.13 -26.99
N TYR A 20 -21.48 0.12 -27.45
CA TYR A 20 -20.74 1.18 -26.77
C TYR A 20 -21.26 1.44 -25.35
N ASN A 21 -22.57 1.60 -25.17
CA ASN A 21 -23.18 1.84 -23.85
C ASN A 21 -22.91 0.69 -22.88
N ARG A 22 -23.01 -0.57 -23.34
CA ARG A 22 -22.68 -1.75 -22.52
C ARG A 22 -21.22 -1.75 -22.05
N GLU A 23 -20.30 -1.36 -22.92
CA GLU A 23 -18.88 -1.27 -22.57
C GLU A 23 -18.61 -0.13 -21.57
N VAL A 24 -19.26 1.03 -21.75
CA VAL A 24 -19.19 2.14 -20.79
C VAL A 24 -19.73 1.73 -19.43
N ASP A 25 -20.89 1.06 -19.37
CA ASP A 25 -21.49 0.60 -18.12
C ASP A 25 -20.63 -0.46 -17.43
N LYS A 26 -19.99 -1.35 -18.20
CA LYS A 26 -19.03 -2.32 -17.67
C LYS A 26 -17.82 -1.63 -17.04
N ARG A 27 -17.26 -0.60 -17.70
CA ARG A 27 -16.15 0.20 -17.16
C ARG A 27 -16.54 0.96 -15.89
N ARG A 28 -17.73 1.56 -15.88
CA ARG A 28 -18.28 2.23 -14.69
C ARG A 28 -18.46 1.26 -13.53
N ALA A 29 -19.06 0.10 -13.77
CA ALA A 29 -19.24 -0.93 -12.76
C ALA A 29 -17.90 -1.39 -12.18
N ALA A 30 -16.87 -1.57 -13.01
CA ALA A 30 -15.52 -1.91 -12.57
C ALA A 30 -14.88 -0.79 -11.72
N ALA A 31 -15.02 0.47 -12.13
CA ALA A 31 -14.51 1.62 -11.39
C ALA A 31 -15.18 1.75 -10.00
N VAL A 32 -16.51 1.63 -9.94
CA VAL A 32 -17.26 1.65 -8.68
C VAL A 32 -16.88 0.47 -7.79
N ALA A 33 -16.64 -0.71 -8.36
CA ALA A 33 -16.20 -1.87 -7.59
C ALA A 33 -14.82 -1.64 -6.94
N ARG A 34 -13.86 -1.06 -7.69
CA ARG A 34 -12.56 -0.65 -7.16
C ARG A 34 -12.68 0.40 -6.05
N GLU A 35 -13.50 1.43 -6.27
CA GLU A 35 -13.73 2.49 -5.29
C GLU A 35 -14.29 1.95 -3.97
N ARG A 36 -15.24 1.00 -4.03
CA ARG A 36 -15.85 0.36 -2.85
C ARG A 36 -14.84 -0.41 -1.98
N VAL A 37 -13.73 -0.87 -2.56
CA VAL A 37 -12.63 -1.53 -1.85
C VAL A 37 -11.42 -0.61 -1.72
N GLY A 38 -11.58 0.69 -2.00
CA GLY A 38 -10.53 1.70 -1.91
C GLY A 38 -9.31 1.42 -2.78
N MET A 39 -9.43 0.61 -3.84
CA MET A 39 -8.29 0.31 -4.71
C MET A 39 -7.89 1.56 -5.50
N GLN A 40 -6.61 1.91 -5.42
CA GLN A 40 -6.00 2.98 -6.20
C GLN A 40 -4.91 2.35 -7.08
N SER A 41 -4.75 2.84 -8.30
CA SER A 41 -3.66 2.41 -9.19
C SER A 41 -2.87 3.59 -9.75
N MET A 42 -1.59 3.36 -10.02
CA MET A 42 -0.75 4.28 -10.79
C MET A 42 0.21 3.47 -11.68
N ALA A 43 0.55 4.03 -12.83
CA ALA A 43 1.58 3.44 -13.69
C ALA A 43 2.95 3.52 -13.00
N LEU A 44 3.75 2.46 -13.13
CA LEU A 44 5.16 2.46 -12.72
C LEU A 44 5.99 3.18 -13.77
N GLU A 45 6.88 4.05 -13.31
CA GLU A 45 7.83 4.72 -14.17
C GLU A 45 9.10 3.87 -14.34
N LYS A 46 9.78 4.01 -15.47
CA LYS A 46 11.10 3.40 -15.68
C LYS A 46 12.19 4.43 -15.43
N ASN A 47 13.26 4.01 -14.76
CA ASN A 47 14.46 4.82 -14.60
C ASN A 47 15.25 4.90 -15.92
N THR A 48 16.37 5.64 -15.91
CA THR A 48 17.26 5.80 -17.08
C THR A 48 17.88 4.49 -17.58
N LYS A 49 17.88 3.43 -16.76
CA LYS A 49 18.34 2.08 -17.11
C LYS A 49 17.19 1.17 -17.59
N GLY A 50 15.98 1.70 -17.73
CA GLY A 50 14.80 0.94 -18.16
C GLY A 50 14.18 0.04 -17.09
N GLN A 51 14.64 0.11 -15.84
CA GLN A 51 14.08 -0.66 -14.72
C GLN A 51 12.91 0.09 -14.09
N TYR A 52 11.89 -0.62 -13.62
CA TYR A 52 10.79 0.03 -12.91
C TYR A 52 11.28 0.63 -11.59
N GLU A 53 10.82 1.85 -11.32
CA GLU A 53 11.09 2.61 -10.11
C GLU A 53 9.77 2.92 -9.41
N LEU A 54 9.77 2.76 -8.10
CA LEU A 54 8.66 3.14 -7.23
C LEU A 54 9.09 4.22 -6.26
N LYS A 55 8.61 5.44 -6.52
CA LYS A 55 8.83 6.59 -5.64
C LYS A 55 7.98 6.43 -4.40
N PHE A 56 8.60 6.57 -3.24
CA PHE A 56 8.00 6.44 -1.92
C PHE A 56 8.31 7.67 -1.08
N GLU A 57 7.32 8.10 -0.30
CA GLU A 57 7.45 9.18 0.67
C GLU A 57 6.78 8.77 1.97
N LEU A 58 7.52 8.95 3.07
CA LEU A 58 6.98 8.88 4.42
C LEU A 58 6.77 10.29 4.94
N VAL A 59 5.53 10.62 5.29
CA VAL A 59 5.17 11.90 5.89
C VAL A 59 4.82 11.69 7.35
N ILE A 60 5.54 12.37 8.23
CA ILE A 60 5.18 12.42 9.64
C ILE A 60 4.14 13.52 9.86
N LYS A 61 2.92 13.14 10.25
CA LYS A 61 1.77 14.05 10.36
C LYS A 61 1.44 14.35 11.82
N PRO A 62 1.44 15.63 12.25
CA PRO A 62 0.99 15.97 13.59
C PRO A 62 -0.51 15.69 13.75
N ILE A 63 -0.88 15.11 14.89
CA ILE A 63 -2.26 14.91 15.35
C ILE A 63 -2.45 15.60 16.70
N TRP A 64 -3.57 16.30 16.85
CA TRP A 64 -3.84 17.16 18.00
C TRP A 64 -3.91 16.36 19.31
N CYS A 65 -2.98 16.67 20.22
CA CYS A 65 -2.93 16.28 21.64
C CYS A 65 -3.18 14.78 21.91
N LYS A 66 -2.69 13.92 21.01
CA LYS A 66 -2.72 12.47 21.15
C LYS A 66 -1.37 11.90 20.78
N ALA A 67 -0.94 10.84 21.47
CA ALA A 67 0.20 10.06 21.03
C ALA A 67 -0.15 9.38 19.70
N GLY A 68 0.73 9.49 18.71
CA GLY A 68 0.60 8.84 17.43
C GLY A 68 1.47 7.58 17.33
N ASP A 69 1.51 7.03 16.12
CA ASP A 69 2.31 5.86 15.80
C ASP A 69 3.81 6.15 15.96
N TYR A 70 4.26 7.38 15.70
CA TYR A 70 5.65 7.78 15.87
C TYR A 70 6.10 7.70 17.34
N GLU A 71 5.33 8.24 18.29
CA GLU A 71 5.66 8.14 19.72
C GLU A 71 5.72 6.68 20.18
N THR A 72 4.87 5.85 19.59
CA THR A 72 4.85 4.43 19.86
C THR A 72 6.09 3.74 19.32
N ILE A 73 6.48 3.98 18.06
CA ILE A 73 7.73 3.47 17.48
C ILE A 73 8.91 3.94 18.34
N LYS A 74 8.91 5.21 18.75
CA LYS A 74 9.91 5.81 19.64
C LYS A 74 10.02 5.09 20.99
N SER A 75 8.91 4.66 21.57
CA SER A 75 8.91 3.91 22.83
C SER A 75 9.49 2.50 22.70
N ILE A 76 9.45 1.91 21.50
CA ILE A 76 9.95 0.57 21.20
C ILE A 76 11.42 0.61 20.77
N VAL A 77 11.77 1.56 19.91
CA VAL A 77 13.13 1.81 19.43
C VAL A 77 13.86 2.63 20.49
N SER A 78 14.41 1.93 21.48
CA SER A 78 15.11 2.54 22.61
C SER A 78 16.42 3.24 22.23
N ASP A 79 16.99 2.93 21.07
CA ASP A 79 18.24 3.49 20.57
C ASP A 79 18.00 4.40 19.37
N TYR A 80 18.24 5.69 19.60
CA TYR A 80 17.94 6.75 18.63
C TYR A 80 19.07 6.97 17.61
N GLN A 81 20.28 6.52 17.91
CA GLN A 81 21.48 6.82 17.12
C GLN A 81 21.81 5.70 16.15
N HIS A 82 21.49 4.46 16.50
CA HIS A 82 21.73 3.33 15.60
C HIS A 82 20.64 3.22 14.53
N PRO A 83 21.00 2.86 13.29
CA PRO A 83 20.04 2.72 12.20
C PRO A 83 19.29 1.38 12.32
N LEU A 84 18.33 1.33 13.23
CA LEU A 84 17.56 0.12 13.56
C LEU A 84 16.22 0.02 12.82
N ILE A 85 15.75 1.10 12.21
CA ILE A 85 14.50 1.09 11.45
C ILE A 85 14.81 0.69 10.01
N LEU A 86 14.10 -0.32 9.52
CA LEU A 86 14.20 -0.81 8.16
C LEU A 86 12.86 -0.60 7.44
N ILE A 87 12.93 -0.02 6.24
CA ILE A 87 11.81 0.08 5.31
C ILE A 87 12.12 -0.85 4.15
N SER A 88 11.29 -1.86 3.97
CA SER A 88 11.47 -2.87 2.94
C SER A 88 10.26 -2.94 2.03
N LEU A 89 10.52 -3.18 0.75
CA LEU A 89 9.52 -3.56 -0.23
C LEU A 89 9.92 -4.95 -0.75
N GLU A 90 9.12 -5.94 -0.37
CA GLU A 90 9.44 -7.36 -0.53
C GLU A 90 8.34 -8.05 -1.32
N SER A 91 8.70 -9.06 -2.12
CA SER A 91 7.71 -9.96 -2.69
C SER A 91 7.06 -10.78 -1.57
N THR A 92 5.75 -11.00 -1.70
CA THR A 92 5.02 -11.96 -0.86
C THR A 92 4.68 -13.25 -1.59
N SER A 93 4.86 -13.28 -2.91
CA SER A 93 4.66 -14.45 -3.77
C SER A 93 5.94 -15.27 -3.97
N SER A 94 7.11 -14.68 -3.74
CA SER A 94 8.42 -15.30 -3.93
C SER A 94 9.38 -14.95 -2.80
N SER A 95 10.42 -15.76 -2.61
CA SER A 95 11.53 -15.45 -1.70
C SER A 95 12.53 -14.45 -2.29
N THR A 96 12.28 -13.96 -3.50
CA THR A 96 13.21 -13.07 -4.20
C THR A 96 13.11 -11.66 -3.63
N LYS A 97 14.26 -11.07 -3.28
CA LYS A 97 14.36 -9.66 -2.94
C LYS A 97 14.05 -8.83 -4.18
N ILE A 98 12.99 -8.02 -4.13
CA ILE A 98 12.56 -7.21 -5.28
C ILE A 98 13.15 -5.80 -5.28
N SER A 99 13.73 -5.39 -4.14
CA SER A 99 14.35 -4.07 -4.00
C SER A 99 15.34 -4.08 -2.85
N LYS A 100 16.28 -3.14 -2.86
CA LYS A 100 17.16 -2.87 -1.72
C LYS A 100 16.37 -2.14 -0.63
N PRO A 101 16.38 -2.59 0.62
CA PRO A 101 15.70 -1.89 1.70
C PRO A 101 16.45 -0.61 2.10
N LEU A 102 15.72 0.31 2.73
CA LEU A 102 16.25 1.53 3.31
C LEU A 102 16.35 1.39 4.83
N ARG A 103 17.54 1.58 5.37
CA ARG A 103 17.79 1.55 6.82
C ARG A 103 18.07 2.96 7.34
N MET A 104 17.51 3.30 8.49
CA MET A 104 17.68 4.63 9.08
C MET A 104 17.57 4.64 10.60
N THR A 105 18.03 5.75 11.19
CA THR A 105 17.87 6.04 12.61
C THR A 105 16.44 6.47 12.92
N LEU A 106 16.03 6.38 14.19
CA LEU A 106 14.74 6.91 14.63
C LEU A 106 14.63 8.44 14.42
N MET A 107 15.74 9.16 14.56
CA MET A 107 15.77 10.62 14.33
C MET A 107 15.46 10.97 12.88
N ASP A 108 16.03 10.24 11.91
CA ASP A 108 15.79 10.51 10.49
C ASP A 108 14.41 10.04 10.06
N PHE A 109 13.93 8.93 10.62
CA PHE A 109 12.54 8.49 10.45
C PHE A 109 11.53 9.58 10.89
N GLY A 110 11.76 10.19 12.05
CA GLY A 110 10.89 11.23 12.62
C GLY A 110 10.83 12.55 11.85
N LYS A 111 11.72 12.75 10.86
CA LYS A 111 11.68 13.90 9.94
C LYS A 111 10.81 13.63 8.71
N GLY A 112 10.45 12.37 8.46
CA GLY A 112 9.94 11.94 7.17
C GLY A 112 11.06 11.86 6.13
N PHE A 113 10.80 11.17 5.02
CA PHE A 113 11.81 10.98 3.98
C PHE A 113 11.18 10.65 2.63
N LYS A 114 12.01 10.77 1.58
CA LYS A 114 11.71 10.31 0.23
C LYS A 114 12.70 9.23 -0.17
N HIS A 115 12.24 8.22 -0.87
CA HIS A 115 13.06 7.12 -1.37
C HIS A 115 12.52 6.60 -2.69
N SER A 116 13.40 6.04 -3.51
CA SER A 116 13.02 5.36 -4.74
C SER A 116 13.44 3.90 -4.65
N PHE A 117 12.47 2.99 -4.66
CA PHE A 117 12.74 1.57 -4.78
C PHE A 117 12.94 1.20 -6.25
N ILE A 118 14.09 0.64 -6.58
CA ILE A 118 14.30 -0.01 -7.87
C ILE A 118 13.71 -1.41 -7.77
N LEU A 119 12.77 -1.74 -8.66
CA LEU A 119 12.02 -2.99 -8.63
C LEU A 119 12.74 -4.03 -9.51
N ASP A 120 13.68 -4.74 -8.93
CA ASP A 120 14.44 -5.79 -9.59
C ASP A 120 13.54 -6.99 -9.92
N GLY A 121 13.65 -7.52 -11.14
CA GLY A 121 12.87 -8.67 -11.60
C GLY A 121 11.43 -8.37 -12.04
N ILE A 122 10.91 -7.17 -11.79
CA ILE A 122 9.58 -6.76 -12.25
C ILE A 122 9.61 -6.39 -13.74
N LYS A 123 8.72 -7.02 -14.51
CA LYS A 123 8.51 -6.81 -15.95
C LYS A 123 7.12 -6.24 -16.22
N ALA A 124 6.87 -5.85 -17.47
CA ALA A 124 5.59 -5.23 -17.85
C ALA A 124 4.40 -6.18 -17.67
N ASP A 125 4.61 -7.48 -17.80
CA ASP A 125 3.62 -8.55 -17.66
C ASP A 125 3.62 -9.22 -16.28
N SER A 126 4.43 -8.72 -15.34
CA SER A 126 4.47 -9.24 -13.96
C SER A 126 3.11 -9.14 -13.29
N ASN A 127 2.82 -10.12 -12.43
CA ASN A 127 1.63 -10.17 -11.57
C ASN A 127 2.10 -10.52 -10.16
N GLU A 128 2.61 -9.53 -9.44
CA GLU A 128 3.33 -9.74 -8.19
C GLU A 128 2.57 -9.16 -7.01
N SER A 129 2.53 -9.88 -5.89
CA SER A 129 2.09 -9.31 -4.61
C SER A 129 3.31 -8.83 -3.82
N LEU A 130 3.26 -7.58 -3.35
CA LEU A 130 4.36 -6.91 -2.64
C LEU A 130 3.91 -6.45 -1.25
N ALA A 131 4.80 -6.57 -0.28
CA ALA A 131 4.63 -6.03 1.06
C ALA A 131 5.58 -4.86 1.26
N LEU A 132 5.01 -3.67 1.51
CA LEU A 132 5.75 -2.55 2.06
C LEU A 132 5.68 -2.60 3.58
N ARG A 133 6.84 -2.75 4.22
CA ARG A 133 6.98 -2.89 5.67
C ARG A 133 7.87 -1.81 6.23
N ILE A 134 7.56 -1.37 7.43
CA ILE A 134 8.47 -0.62 8.30
C ILE A 134 8.62 -1.43 9.57
N CYS A 135 9.83 -1.92 9.82
CA CYS A 135 10.12 -2.79 10.94
C CYS A 135 11.39 -2.34 11.68
N MET A 136 11.59 -2.95 12.84
CA MET A 136 12.88 -2.94 13.53
C MET A 136 13.73 -4.10 13.01
N ASP A 137 15.01 -3.84 12.75
CA ASP A 137 15.98 -4.84 12.29
C ASP A 137 17.29 -4.74 13.08
N ARG A 138 17.25 -5.22 14.33
CA ARG A 138 18.39 -5.21 15.26
C ARG A 138 19.55 -6.05 14.76
N ASN A 139 19.24 -7.15 14.08
CA ASN A 139 20.21 -8.14 13.64
C ASN A 139 20.74 -7.90 12.23
N LYS A 140 20.32 -6.79 11.59
CA LYS A 140 20.73 -6.40 10.24
C LYS A 140 20.44 -7.47 9.17
N LYS A 141 19.26 -8.09 9.24
CA LYS A 141 18.81 -9.09 8.27
C LYS A 141 18.49 -8.51 6.89
N ASP A 142 18.31 -7.19 6.79
CA ASP A 142 17.89 -6.50 5.56
C ASP A 142 16.57 -7.07 5.01
N SER A 143 15.68 -7.48 5.92
CA SER A 143 14.33 -7.95 5.61
C SER A 143 13.40 -7.75 6.80
N CYS A 144 12.12 -7.47 6.52
CA CYS A 144 11.06 -7.40 7.53
C CYS A 144 10.15 -8.63 7.55
N SER A 145 10.40 -9.64 6.70
CA SER A 145 9.50 -10.79 6.55
C SER A 145 9.33 -11.62 7.82
N ASP A 146 10.38 -11.76 8.64
CA ASP A 146 10.35 -12.53 9.89
C ASP A 146 9.89 -11.70 11.10
N ALA A 147 9.75 -10.37 10.95
CA ALA A 147 9.47 -9.47 12.05
C ALA A 147 8.00 -9.59 12.47
N LYS A 148 7.76 -9.81 13.77
CA LYS A 148 6.41 -10.03 14.30
C LYS A 148 5.56 -8.76 14.15
N PRO A 149 4.27 -8.85 13.74
CA PRO A 149 3.40 -7.67 13.77
C PRO A 149 3.24 -7.14 15.19
N VAL A 150 3.34 -5.83 15.36
CA VAL A 150 2.85 -5.20 16.60
C VAL A 150 1.34 -5.04 16.50
N ASP A 151 0.60 -5.55 17.49
CA ASP A 151 -0.84 -5.34 17.59
C ASP A 151 -1.15 -3.86 17.90
N GLN A 152 -2.07 -3.26 17.15
CA GLN A 152 -2.47 -1.86 17.34
C GLN A 152 -2.93 -1.54 18.78
N LYS A 153 -3.50 -2.51 19.51
CA LYS A 153 -3.88 -2.36 20.92
C LYS A 153 -2.65 -2.14 21.80
N ILE A 154 -1.55 -2.82 21.49
CA ILE A 154 -0.28 -2.67 22.20
C ILE A 154 0.30 -1.30 21.86
N LEU A 155 0.22 -0.88 20.58
CA LEU A 155 0.72 0.43 20.16
C LEU A 155 0.09 1.58 20.98
N GLY A 156 -1.22 1.59 21.15
CA GLY A 156 -1.93 2.62 21.95
C GLY A 156 -1.68 2.58 23.47
N LEU A 157 -1.16 1.46 24.00
CA LEU A 157 -0.90 1.26 25.43
C LEU A 157 0.54 1.64 25.82
N ILE A 158 1.54 1.33 24.98
CA ILE A 158 2.95 1.63 25.28
C ILE A 158 3.19 3.14 25.38
N GLY A 159 2.47 3.94 24.59
CA GLY A 159 2.51 5.41 24.72
C GLY A 159 1.96 5.95 26.06
N ARG A 160 1.27 5.13 26.86
CA ARG A 160 0.61 5.55 28.12
C ARG A 160 1.21 4.95 29.38
N LYS A 161 1.82 3.76 29.32
CA LYS A 161 2.42 3.10 30.50
C LYS A 161 3.61 2.21 30.13
N THR A 162 4.69 2.43 30.87
CA THR A 162 5.81 1.52 31.20
C THR A 162 6.88 1.24 30.13
N ASN A 163 8.11 1.11 30.64
CA ASN A 163 9.38 0.72 30.02
C ASN A 163 9.37 -0.70 29.39
N ALA A 164 8.29 -1.07 28.71
CA ALA A 164 8.18 -2.37 28.04
C ALA A 164 9.11 -2.38 26.82
N VAL A 165 10.35 -2.82 27.02
CA VAL A 165 11.33 -2.98 25.95
C VAL A 165 10.97 -4.21 25.14
N ILE A 166 10.39 -4.02 23.95
CA ILE A 166 10.25 -5.10 22.98
C ILE A 166 11.66 -5.44 22.46
N LYS A 167 12.14 -6.63 22.84
CA LYS A 167 13.47 -7.12 22.47
C LYS A 167 13.53 -7.75 21.07
N ASP A 168 12.38 -8.22 20.57
CA ASP A 168 12.26 -8.87 19.26
C ASP A 168 12.13 -7.83 18.13
N ASP A 169 12.60 -8.20 16.94
CA ASP A 169 12.31 -7.46 15.71
C ASP A 169 10.80 -7.49 15.42
N VAL A 170 10.21 -6.31 15.20
CA VAL A 170 8.77 -6.15 15.02
C VAL A 170 8.43 -5.23 13.84
N THR A 171 7.30 -5.48 13.20
CA THR A 171 6.74 -4.68 12.12
C THR A 171 5.72 -3.69 12.67
N PHE A 172 5.97 -2.39 12.46
CA PHE A 172 5.12 -1.28 12.90
C PHE A 172 4.15 -0.81 11.81
N TYR A 173 4.53 -1.01 10.55
CA TYR A 173 3.75 -0.58 9.40
C TYR A 173 3.69 -1.68 8.37
N PHE A 174 2.52 -1.90 7.80
CA PHE A 174 2.32 -2.85 6.72
C PHE A 174 1.29 -2.34 5.73
N GLN A 175 1.63 -2.41 4.45
CA GLN A 175 0.70 -2.28 3.34
C GLN A 175 0.95 -3.36 2.32
N ASN A 176 -0.14 -3.97 1.85
CA ASN A 176 -0.07 -4.85 0.70
C ASN A 176 -0.28 -4.05 -0.58
N LEU A 177 0.58 -4.31 -1.56
CA LEU A 177 0.60 -3.69 -2.87
C LEU A 177 0.57 -4.80 -3.92
N TYR A 178 0.05 -4.51 -5.09
CA TYR A 178 0.03 -5.45 -6.21
C TYR A 178 0.63 -4.79 -7.43
N VAL A 179 1.49 -5.50 -8.15
CA VAL A 179 2.01 -5.06 -9.45
C VAL A 179 1.36 -5.88 -10.53
N LYS A 180 0.74 -5.22 -11.50
CA LYS A 180 0.18 -5.88 -12.67
C LYS A 180 0.23 -4.98 -13.89
N ASN A 181 0.64 -5.52 -15.03
CA ASN A 181 0.62 -4.81 -16.31
C ASN A 181 1.39 -3.46 -16.28
N GLY A 182 2.49 -3.39 -15.53
CA GLY A 182 3.27 -2.15 -15.35
C GLY A 182 2.58 -1.11 -14.46
N GLU A 183 1.49 -1.45 -13.77
CA GLU A 183 0.86 -0.62 -12.76
C GLU A 183 1.14 -1.17 -11.37
N ILE A 184 1.18 -0.28 -10.38
CA ILE A 184 1.08 -0.65 -8.98
C ILE A 184 -0.30 -0.26 -8.45
N VAL A 185 -0.87 -1.17 -7.66
CA VAL A 185 -2.20 -1.05 -7.08
C VAL A 185 -2.08 -1.16 -5.56
N SER A 186 -2.66 -0.20 -4.84
CA SER A 186 -2.76 -0.21 -3.39
C SER A 186 -4.22 -0.34 -2.96
N GLN A 187 -4.44 -0.93 -1.79
CA GLN A 187 -5.74 -0.90 -1.12
C GLN A 187 -5.80 0.28 -0.15
N GLY A 188 -6.87 1.06 -0.20
CA GLY A 188 -6.99 2.35 0.47
C GLY A 188 -7.94 2.39 1.67
N ALA A 189 -8.56 1.28 2.07
CA ALA A 189 -9.59 1.31 3.11
C ALA A 189 -9.07 0.87 4.49
N MET A 190 -9.54 1.58 5.54
CA MET A 190 -9.41 1.18 6.94
C MET A 190 -10.57 0.30 7.41
N ASP A 191 -11.04 -0.62 6.56
CA ASP A 191 -12.07 -1.61 6.93
C ASP A 191 -11.43 -2.99 6.97
N TYR A 192 -11.39 -3.59 8.16
CA TYR A 192 -10.82 -4.92 8.38
C TYR A 192 -11.89 -5.98 8.72
N SER A 193 -13.14 -5.73 8.32
CA SER A 193 -14.24 -6.68 8.49
C SER A 193 -14.10 -7.87 7.53
N LYS A 194 -14.68 -9.02 7.92
CA LYS A 194 -14.77 -10.21 7.04
C LYS A 194 -15.53 -9.91 5.73
N ASN A 195 -16.52 -9.02 5.78
CA ASN A 195 -17.28 -8.63 4.60
C ASN A 195 -16.40 -7.85 3.62
N TYR A 196 -15.57 -6.93 4.13
CA TYR A 196 -14.60 -6.23 3.31
C TYR A 196 -13.54 -7.18 2.74
N GLU A 197 -12.98 -8.06 3.57
CA GLU A 197 -12.02 -9.09 3.15
C GLU A 197 -12.55 -9.88 1.94
N LYS A 198 -13.80 -10.35 2.02
CA LYS A 198 -14.45 -11.07 0.93
C LYS A 198 -14.62 -10.21 -0.33
N ARG A 199 -15.04 -8.95 -0.18
CA ARG A 199 -15.20 -8.03 -1.33
C ARG A 199 -13.87 -7.75 -2.02
N LEU A 200 -12.83 -7.44 -1.24
CA LEU A 200 -11.49 -7.18 -1.74
C LEU A 200 -10.92 -8.42 -2.44
N LYS A 201 -10.96 -9.59 -1.81
CA LYS A 201 -10.50 -10.85 -2.41
C LYS A 201 -11.19 -11.13 -3.74
N ASN A 202 -12.52 -10.94 -3.79
CA ASN A 202 -13.29 -11.11 -5.01
C ASN A 202 -12.90 -10.12 -6.10
N GLN A 203 -12.66 -8.85 -5.75
CA GLN A 203 -12.25 -7.83 -6.71
C GLN A 203 -10.87 -8.13 -7.28
N LEU A 204 -9.90 -8.48 -6.43
CA LEU A 204 -8.56 -8.85 -6.87
C LEU A 204 -8.58 -10.09 -7.77
N ASN A 205 -9.38 -11.12 -7.42
CA ASN A 205 -9.53 -12.31 -8.25
C ASN A 205 -10.15 -11.99 -9.62
N LYS A 206 -11.14 -11.09 -9.67
CA LYS A 206 -11.75 -10.63 -10.94
C LYS A 206 -10.76 -9.87 -11.81
N GLU A 207 -9.88 -9.09 -11.21
CA GLU A 207 -8.79 -8.41 -11.91
C GLU A 207 -7.60 -9.34 -12.20
N GLY A 208 -7.66 -10.60 -11.75
CA GLY A 208 -6.69 -11.66 -12.01
C GLY A 208 -5.36 -11.48 -11.28
N PHE A 209 -5.36 -10.91 -10.08
CA PHE A 209 -4.18 -10.88 -9.22
C PHE A 209 -3.94 -12.24 -8.58
N GLU A 210 -2.67 -12.56 -8.30
CA GLU A 210 -2.32 -13.74 -7.49
C GLU A 210 -2.68 -13.51 -6.01
N LEU A 211 -3.26 -14.53 -5.37
CA LEU A 211 -3.86 -14.40 -4.03
C LEU A 211 -3.31 -15.40 -3.01
N ASP A 212 -2.24 -16.12 -3.33
CA ASP A 212 -1.67 -17.14 -2.45
C ASP A 212 -1.22 -16.53 -1.12
N SER A 213 -0.62 -15.34 -1.19
CA SER A 213 -0.19 -14.57 0.00
C SER A 213 -1.29 -13.69 0.61
N PHE A 214 -2.49 -13.64 0.03
CA PHE A 214 -3.58 -12.79 0.52
C PHE A 214 -3.97 -13.09 1.98
N PRO A 215 -4.13 -14.35 2.43
CA PRO A 215 -4.54 -14.64 3.81
C PRO A 215 -3.55 -14.10 4.86
N ASP A 216 -2.24 -14.26 4.62
CA ASP A 216 -1.20 -13.81 5.53
C ASP A 216 -1.06 -12.29 5.52
N ASN A 217 -1.09 -11.69 4.33
CA ASN A 217 -1.08 -10.23 4.16
C ASN A 217 -2.31 -9.59 4.82
N TRP A 218 -3.48 -10.21 4.70
CA TRP A 218 -4.70 -9.75 5.35
C TRP A 218 -4.61 -9.84 6.88
N LYS A 219 -4.08 -10.96 7.40
CA LYS A 219 -3.84 -11.15 8.83
C LYS A 219 -2.89 -10.08 9.38
N MET A 220 -1.80 -9.81 8.68
CA MET A 220 -0.84 -8.76 9.00
C MET A 220 -1.52 -7.37 9.02
N ALA A 221 -2.22 -7.02 7.94
CA ALA A 221 -2.94 -5.74 7.82
C ALA A 221 -3.97 -5.54 8.94
N ARG A 222 -4.75 -6.58 9.28
CA ARG A 222 -5.75 -6.52 10.35
C ARG A 222 -5.15 -6.39 11.76
N THR A 223 -3.91 -6.86 11.94
CA THR A 223 -3.20 -6.82 13.23
C THR A 223 -2.57 -5.46 13.47
N ILE A 224 -1.85 -4.94 12.47
CA ILE A 224 -1.12 -3.67 12.57
C ILE A 224 -2.06 -2.48 12.33
N ARG A 225 -2.98 -2.60 11.37
CA ARG A 225 -3.99 -1.58 11.01
C ARG A 225 -3.40 -0.22 10.65
N SER A 226 -2.31 -0.26 9.89
CA SER A 226 -1.63 0.93 9.39
C SER A 226 -2.55 1.83 8.57
N GLU A 227 -2.33 3.15 8.65
CA GLU A 227 -2.99 4.10 7.77
C GLU A 227 -2.70 3.73 6.29
N PRO A 228 -3.74 3.63 5.44
CA PRO A 228 -3.55 3.23 4.05
C PRO A 228 -2.64 4.17 3.28
N ILE A 229 -1.80 3.60 2.41
CA ILE A 229 -1.00 4.42 1.49
C ILE A 229 -1.91 5.12 0.50
N LYS A 230 -1.51 6.35 0.15
CA LYS A 230 -2.11 7.10 -0.94
C LYS A 230 -1.20 7.08 -2.16
N LEU A 231 -1.79 6.94 -3.34
CA LEU A 231 -1.11 7.19 -4.62
C LEU A 231 -1.34 8.64 -5.01
N LEU A 232 -0.31 9.48 -4.87
CA LEU A 232 -0.39 10.92 -5.12
C LEU A 232 0.75 11.33 -6.05
N GLN A 233 0.45 11.97 -7.18
CA GLN A 233 1.46 12.56 -8.06
C GLN A 233 2.59 11.57 -8.46
N GLY A 234 2.25 10.31 -8.76
CA GLY A 234 3.22 9.30 -9.19
C GLY A 234 4.10 8.71 -8.08
N LYS A 235 3.74 8.88 -6.81
CA LYS A 235 4.44 8.28 -5.66
C LYS A 235 3.47 7.62 -4.68
N LEU A 236 3.99 6.63 -3.96
CA LEU A 236 3.38 6.10 -2.74
C LEU A 236 3.65 7.07 -1.59
N THR A 237 2.61 7.49 -0.90
CA THR A 237 2.73 8.30 0.33
C THR A 237 2.16 7.54 1.52
N ALA A 238 3.02 7.19 2.46
CA ALA A 238 2.64 6.66 3.76
C ALA A 238 2.62 7.80 4.79
N TYR A 239 1.65 7.74 5.70
CA TYR A 239 1.51 8.70 6.79
C TYR A 239 1.77 7.99 8.12
N VAL A 240 2.55 8.62 8.97
CA VAL A 240 2.78 8.18 10.35
C VAL A 240 2.38 9.34 11.25
N SER A 241 1.41 9.09 12.11
CA SER A 241 0.93 10.11 13.04
C SER A 241 1.95 10.39 14.14
N ARG A 242 2.07 11.65 14.56
CA ARG A 242 2.86 12.06 15.74
C ARG A 242 2.06 13.03 16.60
N ASN A 243 2.40 13.13 17.88
CA ASN A 243 1.85 14.17 18.74
C ASN A 243 2.27 15.56 18.22
N ASP A 244 1.30 16.49 18.15
CA ASP A 244 1.58 17.88 17.81
C ASP A 244 2.45 18.53 18.91
N PRO A 245 3.67 19.02 18.57
CA PRO A 245 4.55 19.67 19.56
C PRO A 245 3.94 20.90 20.25
N LYS A 246 2.90 21.49 19.67
CA LYS A 246 2.17 22.63 20.26
C LYS A 246 1.22 22.22 21.38
N CYS A 247 0.95 20.92 21.54
CA CYS A 247 0.17 20.41 22.65
C CYS A 247 1.05 20.31 23.89
N THR A 248 0.89 21.26 24.81
CA THR A 248 1.26 21.03 26.21
C THR A 248 0.29 20.00 26.77
N LEU A 249 0.79 18.81 27.09
CA LEU A 249 0.08 17.87 27.92
C LEU A 249 -0.04 18.52 29.31
N GLU A 250 -1.20 19.11 29.62
CA GLU A 250 -1.59 19.38 31.01
C GLU A 250 -1.81 18.08 31.78
#